data_AF-A0A4Q1ER23-F1
#
_entry.id   AF-A0A4Q1ER23-F1
#
_cell.length_a   1.000
_cell.length_b   1.000
_cell.length_c   1.000
_cell.angle_alpha   90.00
_cell.angle_beta   90.00
_cell.angle_gamma   90.00
#
_symmetry.space_group_name_H-M   'P 1'
#
loop_
_entity.id
_entity.type
_entity.pdbx_description
1 polymer ?
#
loop_
_entity_poly.entity_id
_entity_poly.type
_entity_poly.pdbx_seq_one_letter_code
_entity_poly.pdbx_strand_id
1 'polypeptide(L)'
;MKNIYRNYNEEDLHAAYLHMTDHTGTANDELREAISQQFNYDEFVKAAEFRKVLVKEKGKISFEVHKRVQKGEKIDTILENISSEMIGSSDLKVFILDKFDQFSKVKENDKIDSKIILKSLLGLVAASATGAIFLKAVMTSTGEFSFFLLVPVYIINYLVIYGITGKTRDNFVVFMAVFISVIISAIFSLALLG
;
A
#
# COMPACT_ATOMS: atom_id res chain seq x y z
N MET A 1 -14.19 -21.24 -33.33
CA MET A 1 -14.11 -19.94 -32.60
C MET A 1 -12.65 -19.56 -32.47
N LYS A 2 -12.33 -18.26 -32.32
CA LYS A 2 -10.94 -17.82 -32.17
C LYS A 2 -10.52 -18.05 -30.72
N ASN A 3 -9.60 -19.00 -30.49
CA ASN A 3 -9.07 -19.30 -29.16
C ASN A 3 -8.32 -18.05 -28.63
N ILE A 4 -8.88 -17.42 -27.61
CA ILE A 4 -8.39 -16.15 -27.04
C ILE A 4 -7.05 -16.31 -26.31
N TYR A 5 -6.78 -17.51 -25.78
CA TYR A 5 -5.58 -17.81 -24.99
C TYR A 5 -4.32 -17.94 -25.85
N ARG A 6 -4.45 -18.09 -27.17
CA ARG A 6 -3.28 -18.20 -28.06
C ARG A 6 -2.38 -16.96 -28.07
N ASN A 7 -2.90 -15.80 -27.69
CA ASN A 7 -2.14 -14.55 -27.63
C ASN A 7 -1.60 -14.24 -26.23
N TYR A 8 -1.84 -15.12 -25.25
CA TYR A 8 -1.41 -14.90 -23.88
C TYR A 8 0.09 -15.25 -23.78
N ASN A 9 0.80 -14.51 -22.93
CA ASN A 9 2.14 -14.89 -22.53
C ASN A 9 2.09 -15.99 -21.44
N GLU A 10 3.24 -16.52 -21.03
CA GLU A 10 3.32 -17.60 -20.03
C GLU A 10 2.67 -17.22 -18.69
N GLU A 11 2.82 -15.98 -18.23
CA GLU A 11 2.24 -15.51 -16.97
C GLU A 11 0.71 -15.43 -17.04
N ASP A 12 0.18 -14.89 -18.15
CA ASP A 12 -1.25 -14.79 -18.42
C ASP A 12 -1.87 -16.20 -18.54
N LEU A 13 -1.17 -17.15 -19.17
CA LEU A 13 -1.60 -18.55 -19.23
C LEU A 13 -1.59 -19.21 -17.85
N HIS A 14 -0.59 -18.92 -17.01
CA HIS A 14 -0.53 -19.46 -15.65
C HIS A 14 -1.68 -18.92 -14.80
N ALA A 15 -1.95 -17.61 -14.89
CA ALA A 15 -3.05 -16.96 -14.19
C ALA A 15 -4.41 -17.52 -14.65
N ALA A 16 -4.62 -17.65 -15.97
CA ALA A 16 -5.84 -18.23 -16.52
C ALA A 16 -6.04 -19.68 -16.09
N TYR A 17 -4.97 -20.49 -16.10
CA TYR A 17 -5.00 -21.88 -15.66
C TYR A 17 -5.40 -21.99 -14.20
N LEU A 18 -4.69 -21.31 -13.30
CA LEU A 18 -4.96 -21.34 -11.86
C LEU A 18 -6.35 -20.82 -11.53
N HIS A 19 -6.76 -19.72 -12.16
CA HIS A 19 -8.10 -19.17 -11.95
C HIS A 19 -9.18 -20.17 -12.37
N MET A 20 -9.03 -20.81 -13.52
CA MET A 20 -10.03 -21.77 -14.00
C MET A 20 -10.04 -23.02 -13.12
N THR A 21 -8.90 -23.63 -12.83
CA THR A 21 -8.84 -24.84 -11.99
C THR A 21 -9.31 -24.60 -10.56
N ASP A 22 -9.08 -23.43 -9.98
CA ASP A 22 -9.57 -23.08 -8.64
C ASP A 22 -11.10 -22.96 -8.56
N HIS A 23 -11.76 -22.58 -9.66
CA HIS A 23 -13.21 -22.38 -9.68
C HIS A 23 -13.99 -23.56 -10.26
N THR A 24 -13.46 -24.22 -11.29
CA THR A 24 -14.15 -25.30 -12.03
C THR A 24 -13.54 -26.68 -11.80
N GLY A 25 -12.39 -26.76 -11.13
CA GLY A 25 -11.66 -28.02 -10.89
C GLY A 25 -10.89 -28.56 -12.10
N THR A 26 -11.13 -28.04 -13.30
CA THR A 26 -10.46 -28.45 -14.54
C THR A 26 -10.28 -27.27 -15.50
N ALA A 27 -9.19 -27.28 -16.27
CA ALA A 27 -9.00 -26.37 -17.40
C ALA A 27 -9.83 -26.81 -18.60
N ASN A 28 -10.39 -25.86 -19.36
CA ASN A 28 -11.14 -26.17 -20.57
C ASN A 28 -10.21 -26.54 -21.75
N ASP A 29 -10.79 -27.14 -22.79
CA ASP A 29 -10.03 -27.64 -23.94
C ASP A 29 -9.30 -26.51 -24.70
N GLU A 30 -9.89 -25.30 -24.77
CA GLU A 30 -9.27 -24.15 -25.43
C GLU A 30 -7.98 -23.69 -24.72
N LEU A 31 -8.01 -23.59 -23.39
CA LEU A 31 -6.83 -23.20 -22.61
C LEU A 31 -5.76 -24.30 -22.64
N ARG A 32 -6.18 -25.57 -22.55
CA ARG A 32 -5.28 -26.72 -22.66
C ARG A 32 -4.58 -26.77 -24.02
N GLU A 33 -5.31 -26.50 -25.10
CA GLU A 33 -4.76 -26.42 -26.45
C GLU A 33 -3.75 -25.28 -26.58
N ALA A 34 -4.08 -24.09 -26.06
CA ALA A 34 -3.18 -22.93 -26.11
C ALA A 34 -1.89 -23.14 -25.32
N ILE A 35 -1.97 -23.75 -24.13
CA ILE A 35 -0.78 -24.13 -23.34
C ILE A 35 0.06 -25.15 -24.12
N SER A 36 -0.57 -26.21 -24.64
CA SER A 36 0.14 -27.29 -25.35
C SER A 36 0.80 -26.83 -26.66
N GLN A 37 0.32 -25.73 -27.24
CA GLN A 37 0.90 -25.12 -28.45
C GLN A 37 2.19 -24.36 -28.19
N GLN A 38 2.37 -23.84 -26.97
CA GLN A 38 3.51 -22.98 -26.61
C GLN A 38 4.47 -23.67 -25.64
N PHE A 39 3.98 -24.60 -24.82
CA PHE A 39 4.70 -25.22 -23.71
C PHE A 39 4.37 -26.72 -23.58
N ASN A 40 5.22 -27.46 -22.88
CA ASN A 40 4.86 -28.80 -22.42
C ASN A 40 3.78 -28.70 -21.34
N TYR A 41 2.58 -29.23 -21.62
CA TYR A 41 1.43 -29.10 -20.72
C TYR A 41 1.69 -29.65 -19.31
N ASP A 42 2.33 -30.81 -19.18
CA ASP A 42 2.56 -31.43 -17.88
C ASP A 42 3.59 -30.67 -17.05
N GLU A 43 4.64 -30.16 -17.70
CA GLU A 43 5.64 -29.29 -17.04
C GLU A 43 5.03 -27.95 -16.66
N PHE A 44 4.19 -27.38 -17.52
CA PHE A 44 3.48 -26.13 -17.27
C PHE A 44 2.53 -26.26 -16.07
N VAL A 45 1.73 -27.32 -16.01
CA VAL A 45 0.82 -27.59 -14.89
C VAL A 45 1.60 -27.76 -13.59
N LYS A 46 2.69 -28.54 -13.61
CA LYS A 46 3.57 -28.70 -12.44
C LYS A 46 4.14 -27.36 -11.98
N ALA A 47 4.60 -26.53 -12.91
CA ALA A 47 5.11 -25.20 -12.61
C ALA A 47 4.03 -24.28 -12.04
N ALA A 48 2.80 -24.32 -12.60
CA ALA A 48 1.66 -23.52 -12.14
C ALA A 48 1.27 -23.88 -10.70
N GLU A 49 1.11 -25.17 -10.41
CA GLU A 49 0.78 -25.66 -9.08
C GLU A 49 1.90 -25.36 -8.08
N PHE A 50 3.16 -25.55 -8.47
CA PHE A 50 4.30 -25.19 -7.63
C PHE A 50 4.31 -23.69 -7.30
N ARG A 51 4.07 -22.81 -8.28
CA ARG A 51 3.95 -21.35 -8.08
C ARG A 51 2.82 -21.02 -7.10
N LYS A 52 1.66 -21.66 -7.22
CA LYS A 52 0.52 -21.47 -6.31
C LYS A 52 0.90 -21.80 -4.87
N VAL A 53 1.51 -22.97 -4.63
CA VAL A 53 1.92 -23.37 -3.28
C VAL A 53 3.02 -22.44 -2.76
N LEU A 54 3.98 -22.04 -3.59
CA LEU A 54 5.05 -21.11 -3.24
C LEU A 54 4.50 -19.73 -2.82
N VAL A 55 3.51 -19.19 -3.54
CA VAL A 55 2.85 -17.92 -3.19
C VAL A 55 2.15 -18.04 -1.83
N LYS A 56 1.45 -19.15 -1.60
CA LYS A 56 0.78 -19.41 -0.31
C LYS A 56 1.78 -19.47 0.85
N GLU A 57 2.91 -20.12 0.64
CA GLU A 57 3.98 -20.22 1.64
C GLU A 57 4.63 -18.85 1.91
N LYS A 58 4.95 -18.07 0.88
CA LYS A 58 5.41 -16.68 1.02
C LYS A 58 4.40 -15.81 1.79
N GLY A 59 3.10 -16.00 1.55
CA GLY A 59 2.03 -15.32 2.27
C GLY A 59 2.01 -15.66 3.77
N LYS A 60 2.13 -16.96 4.10
CA LYS A 60 2.23 -17.44 5.49
C LYS A 60 3.45 -16.84 6.19
N ILE A 61 4.63 -16.89 5.56
CA ILE A 61 5.86 -16.32 6.11
C ILE A 61 5.70 -14.82 6.33
N SER A 62 5.17 -14.09 5.34
CA SER A 62 4.92 -12.65 5.46
C SER A 62 4.00 -12.32 6.64
N PHE A 63 2.95 -13.12 6.87
CA PHE A 63 2.06 -12.95 8.01
C PHE A 63 2.77 -13.21 9.35
N GLU A 64 3.63 -14.21 9.42
CA GLU A 64 4.41 -14.50 10.63
C GLU A 64 5.40 -13.37 10.94
N VAL A 65 6.14 -12.88 9.93
CA VAL A 65 7.03 -11.72 10.08
C VAL A 65 6.24 -10.52 10.59
N HIS A 66 5.09 -10.22 9.99
CA HIS A 66 4.22 -9.12 10.44
C HIS A 66 3.87 -9.25 11.92
N LYS A 67 3.38 -10.41 12.36
CA LYS A 67 2.99 -10.66 13.76
C LYS A 67 4.15 -10.45 14.73
N ARG A 68 5.35 -10.90 14.38
CA ARG A 68 6.56 -10.76 15.21
C ARG A 68 7.05 -9.30 15.25
N VAL A 69 7.01 -8.60 14.13
CA VAL A 69 7.29 -7.15 14.08
C VAL A 69 6.32 -6.39 14.98
N GLN A 70 5.02 -6.70 14.95
CA GLN A 70 4.04 -6.06 15.83
C GLN A 70 4.35 -6.28 17.32
N LYS A 71 4.79 -7.48 17.69
CA LYS A 71 5.28 -7.79 19.05
C LYS A 71 6.59 -7.05 19.42
N GLY A 72 7.32 -6.52 18.45
CA GLY A 72 8.60 -5.85 18.68
C GLY A 72 9.79 -6.80 18.78
N GLU A 73 9.68 -8.00 18.20
CA GLU A 73 10.80 -8.94 18.10
C GLU A 73 11.90 -8.35 17.19
N LYS A 74 13.16 -8.66 17.52
CA LYS A 74 14.32 -8.25 16.73
C LYS A 74 14.48 -9.12 15.49
N ILE A 75 15.07 -8.57 14.43
CA ILE A 75 15.29 -9.27 13.16
C ILE A 75 16.02 -10.61 13.34
N ASP A 76 17.05 -10.65 14.19
CA ASP A 76 17.84 -11.88 14.41
C ASP A 76 16.95 -13.00 14.96
N THR A 77 16.09 -12.69 15.92
CA THR A 77 15.11 -13.62 16.48
C THR A 77 14.10 -14.08 15.44
N ILE A 78 13.67 -13.20 14.54
CA ILE A 78 12.72 -13.55 13.47
C ILE A 78 13.38 -14.50 12.46
N LEU A 79 14.63 -14.24 12.09
CA LEU A 79 15.40 -15.08 11.16
C LEU A 79 15.66 -16.48 11.72
N GLU A 80 15.91 -16.62 13.01
CA GLU A 80 16.15 -17.91 13.66
C GLU A 80 14.89 -18.77 13.78
N ASN A 81 13.72 -18.15 13.87
CA ASN A 81 12.47 -18.86 14.19
C ASN A 81 11.57 -19.13 12.98
N ILE A 82 11.87 -18.56 11.81
CA ILE A 82 11.09 -18.78 10.60
C ILE A 82 11.91 -19.64 9.64
N SER A 83 11.37 -20.81 9.30
CA SER A 83 11.93 -21.72 8.30
C SER A 83 10.90 -22.04 7.23
N SER A 84 11.40 -22.46 6.05
CA SER A 84 10.56 -22.96 4.97
C SER A 84 11.26 -24.13 4.31
N GLU A 85 10.52 -25.20 4.03
CA GLU A 85 11.01 -26.35 3.28
C GLU A 85 10.98 -26.10 1.77
N MET A 86 10.22 -25.09 1.32
CA MET A 86 10.00 -24.79 -0.10
C MET A 86 10.92 -23.71 -0.65
N ILE A 87 11.43 -22.84 0.22
CA ILE A 87 12.26 -21.69 -0.16
C ILE A 87 13.68 -21.94 0.36
N GLY A 88 14.67 -21.80 -0.52
CA GLY A 88 16.08 -21.92 -0.13
C GLY A 88 16.43 -20.93 0.99
N SER A 89 17.35 -21.31 1.86
CA SER A 89 17.70 -20.54 3.07
C SER A 89 18.18 -19.10 2.76
N SER A 90 18.90 -18.90 1.65
CA SER A 90 19.31 -17.58 1.18
C SER A 90 18.12 -16.70 0.80
N ASP A 91 17.21 -17.24 -0.02
CA ASP A 91 16.07 -16.51 -0.57
C ASP A 91 15.04 -16.22 0.52
N LEU A 92 14.87 -17.16 1.45
CA LEU A 92 14.03 -16.99 2.63
C LEU A 92 14.55 -15.84 3.50
N LYS A 93 15.86 -15.80 3.75
CA LYS A 93 16.48 -14.72 4.52
C LYS A 93 16.26 -13.36 3.86
N VAL A 94 16.49 -13.25 2.55
CA VAL A 94 16.25 -12.01 1.79
C VAL A 94 14.77 -11.61 1.88
N PHE A 95 13.85 -12.56 1.71
CA PHE A 95 12.42 -12.31 1.79
C PHE A 95 11.98 -11.84 3.18
N ILE A 96 12.49 -12.46 4.26
CA ILE A 96 12.20 -12.06 5.63
C ILE A 96 12.72 -10.64 5.90
N LEU A 97 13.93 -10.31 5.45
CA LEU A 97 14.51 -8.98 5.62
C LEU A 97 13.69 -7.89 4.93
N ASP A 98 13.28 -8.13 3.67
CA ASP A 98 12.42 -7.22 2.92
C ASP A 98 11.09 -6.98 3.66
N LYS A 99 10.43 -8.05 4.11
CA LYS A 99 9.16 -7.94 4.83
C LYS A 99 9.32 -7.31 6.20
N PHE A 100 10.40 -7.59 6.91
CA PHE A 100 10.71 -6.95 8.18
C PHE A 100 10.86 -5.44 8.03
N ASP A 101 11.63 -4.97 7.04
CA ASP A 101 11.81 -3.54 6.77
C ASP A 101 10.49 -2.86 6.43
N GLN A 102 9.70 -3.44 5.53
CA GLN A 102 8.37 -2.95 5.16
C GLN A 102 7.46 -2.81 6.40
N PHE A 103 7.31 -3.87 7.19
CA PHE A 103 6.42 -3.84 8.36
C PHE A 103 6.95 -2.97 9.49
N SER A 104 8.27 -2.87 9.66
CA SER A 104 8.88 -2.02 10.69
C SER A 104 8.66 -0.54 10.39
N LYS A 105 8.77 -0.14 9.11
CA LYS A 105 8.47 1.22 8.67
C LYS A 105 7.01 1.59 8.91
N VAL A 106 6.08 0.69 8.57
CA VAL A 106 4.64 0.89 8.85
C VAL A 106 4.39 1.02 10.35
N LYS A 107 4.92 0.09 11.16
CA LYS A 107 4.77 0.14 12.63
C LYS A 107 5.32 1.43 13.22
N GLU A 108 6.49 1.87 12.77
CA GLU A 108 7.08 3.12 13.25
C GLU A 108 6.25 4.32 12.80
N ASN A 109 5.74 4.33 11.57
CA ASN A 109 4.84 5.39 11.10
C ASN A 109 3.55 5.47 11.93
N ASP A 110 2.96 4.33 12.29
CA ASP A 110 1.69 4.24 13.02
C ASP A 110 1.82 4.54 14.51
N LYS A 111 3.06 4.62 15.01
CA LYS A 111 3.34 4.95 16.41
C LYS A 111 2.80 6.34 16.75
N ILE A 112 1.94 6.37 17.76
CA ILE A 112 1.39 7.59 18.34
C ILE A 112 2.05 7.79 19.71
N ASP A 113 2.89 8.81 19.81
CA ASP A 113 3.46 9.27 21.07
C ASP A 113 3.12 10.75 21.30
N SER A 114 3.34 11.23 22.53
CA SER A 114 3.05 12.62 22.90
C SER A 114 3.81 13.64 22.03
N LYS A 115 4.98 13.27 21.51
CA LYS A 115 5.79 14.14 20.63
C LYS A 115 5.14 14.27 19.27
N ILE A 116 4.64 13.19 18.67
CA ILE A 116 3.89 13.20 17.41
C ILE A 116 2.59 13.98 17.58
N ILE A 117 1.88 13.81 18.70
CA ILE A 117 0.67 14.61 18.99
C ILE A 117 0.99 16.10 19.03
N LEU A 118 2.01 16.50 19.78
CA LEU A 118 2.42 17.91 19.88
C LEU A 118 2.86 18.49 18.53
N LYS A 119 3.67 17.75 17.78
CA LYS A 119 4.11 18.14 16.43
C LYS A 119 2.93 18.27 15.46
N SER A 120 1.95 17.37 15.54
CA SER A 120 0.76 17.41 14.68
C SER A 120 -0.14 18.59 15.05
N LEU A 121 -0.24 18.94 16.33
CA LEU A 121 -0.97 20.13 16.78
C LEU A 121 -0.30 21.42 16.28
N LEU A 122 1.03 21.53 16.39
CA LEU A 122 1.78 22.64 15.83
C LEU A 122 1.61 22.71 14.30
N GLY A 123 1.69 21.56 13.64
CA GLY A 123 1.46 21.43 12.20
C GLY A 123 0.06 21.84 11.79
N LEU A 124 -0.97 21.51 12.58
CA LEU A 124 -2.35 21.92 12.33
C LEU A 124 -2.46 23.44 12.29
N VAL A 125 -1.85 24.16 13.24
CA VAL A 125 -1.88 25.64 13.27
C VAL A 125 -1.17 26.22 12.05
N ALA A 126 0.05 25.75 11.76
CA ALA A 126 0.83 26.24 10.61
C ALA A 126 0.17 25.93 9.27
N ALA A 127 -0.36 24.72 9.11
CA ALA A 127 -1.08 24.29 7.91
C ALA A 127 -2.38 25.08 7.74
N SER A 128 -3.14 25.31 8.81
CA SER A 128 -4.37 26.10 8.75
C SER A 128 -4.12 27.52 8.26
N ALA A 129 -3.06 28.17 8.77
CA ALA A 129 -2.67 29.50 8.32
C ALA A 129 -2.24 29.49 6.84
N THR A 130 -1.41 28.53 6.44
CA THR A 130 -0.90 28.41 5.07
C THR A 130 -2.03 28.12 4.07
N GLY A 131 -2.90 27.16 4.40
CA GLY A 131 -4.07 26.80 3.60
C GLY A 131 -5.06 27.95 3.48
N ALA A 132 -5.29 28.72 4.56
CA ALA A 132 -6.15 29.90 4.52
C ALA A 132 -5.58 31.01 3.63
N ILE A 133 -4.27 31.29 3.73
CA ILE A 133 -3.61 32.28 2.86
C ILE A 133 -3.72 31.86 1.38
N PHE A 134 -3.46 30.59 1.09
CA PHE A 134 -3.58 30.06 -0.27
C PHE A 134 -5.01 30.21 -0.82
N LEU A 135 -6.00 29.74 -0.06
CA LEU A 135 -7.39 29.77 -0.49
C LEU A 135 -7.88 31.21 -0.68
N LYS A 136 -7.54 32.11 0.26
CA LYS A 136 -7.84 33.54 0.15
C LYS A 136 -7.21 34.17 -1.10
N ALA A 137 -5.94 33.87 -1.39
CA ALA A 137 -5.26 34.41 -2.57
C ALA A 137 -5.96 34.00 -3.87
N VAL A 138 -6.39 32.74 -3.98
CA VAL A 138 -7.17 32.26 -5.12
C VAL A 138 -8.50 33.00 -5.22
N MET A 139 -9.26 33.05 -4.12
CA MET A 139 -10.58 33.69 -4.10
C MET A 139 -10.52 35.19 -4.45
N THR A 140 -9.52 35.92 -3.96
CA THR A 140 -9.34 37.34 -4.32
C THR A 140 -8.97 37.50 -5.79
N SER A 141 -8.27 36.54 -6.37
CA SER A 141 -7.85 36.59 -7.78
C SER A 141 -8.97 36.19 -8.75
N THR A 142 -9.82 35.22 -8.37
CA THR A 142 -10.90 34.70 -9.23
C THR A 142 -12.26 35.32 -8.95
N GLY A 143 -12.45 35.91 -7.77
CA GLY A 143 -13.74 36.43 -7.31
C GLY A 143 -14.73 35.34 -6.86
N GLU A 144 -14.34 34.06 -6.89
CA GLU A 144 -15.25 32.94 -6.65
C GLU A 144 -14.65 31.89 -5.70
N PHE A 145 -15.52 31.30 -4.87
CA PHE A 145 -15.19 30.10 -4.09
C PHE A 145 -15.64 28.85 -4.85
N SER A 146 -14.80 27.82 -4.85
CA SER A 146 -15.17 26.49 -5.35
C SER A 146 -14.70 25.41 -4.40
N PHE A 147 -15.58 24.46 -4.09
CA PHE A 147 -15.24 23.29 -3.27
C PHE A 147 -14.10 22.45 -3.86
N PHE A 148 -13.89 22.51 -5.19
CA PHE A 148 -12.74 21.85 -5.83
C PHE A 148 -11.39 22.38 -5.34
N LEU A 149 -11.33 23.62 -4.82
CA LEU A 149 -10.12 24.21 -4.23
C LEU A 149 -9.72 23.56 -2.89
N LEU A 150 -10.60 22.78 -2.26
CA LEU A 150 -10.24 22.06 -1.03
C LEU A 150 -9.25 20.93 -1.30
N VAL A 151 -9.18 20.39 -2.53
CA VAL A 151 -8.21 19.36 -2.92
C VAL A 151 -6.76 19.90 -2.84
N PRO A 152 -6.39 21.00 -3.52
CA PRO A 152 -5.05 21.57 -3.37
C PRO A 152 -4.77 22.08 -1.94
N VAL A 153 -5.76 22.62 -1.22
CA VAL A 153 -5.60 23.00 0.20
C VAL A 153 -5.25 21.78 1.05
N TYR A 154 -5.92 20.64 0.86
CA TYR A 154 -5.59 19.39 1.55
C TYR A 154 -4.15 18.96 1.27
N ILE A 155 -3.71 19.01 0.02
CA ILE A 155 -2.34 18.65 -0.37
C ILE A 155 -1.32 19.57 0.33
N ILE A 156 -1.52 20.89 0.29
CA ILE A 156 -0.62 21.85 0.94
C ILE A 156 -0.56 21.61 2.45
N ASN A 157 -1.73 21.47 3.09
CA ASN A 157 -1.80 21.25 4.53
C ASN A 157 -1.12 19.94 4.94
N TYR A 158 -1.29 18.89 4.15
CA TYR A 158 -0.58 17.64 4.34
C TYR A 158 0.94 17.82 4.25
N LEU A 159 1.45 18.51 3.22
CA LEU A 159 2.89 18.74 3.07
C LEU A 159 3.48 19.52 4.25
N VAL A 160 2.78 20.53 4.76
CA VAL A 160 3.20 21.29 5.94
C VAL A 160 3.26 20.39 7.19
N ILE A 161 2.20 19.62 7.46
CA ILE A 161 2.15 18.73 8.63
C ILE A 161 3.18 17.60 8.49
N TYR A 162 3.35 17.05 7.29
CA TYR A 162 4.37 16.04 7.01
C TYR A 162 5.78 16.58 7.27
N GLY A 163 6.09 17.80 6.83
CA GLY A 163 7.38 18.45 7.08
C GLY A 163 7.71 18.61 8.57
N ILE A 164 6.70 18.79 9.42
CA ILE A 164 6.88 18.97 10.88
C ILE A 164 6.93 17.62 11.62
N THR A 165 6.04 16.70 11.26
CA THR A 165 5.87 15.41 11.96
C THR A 165 6.83 14.34 11.47
N GLY A 166 7.17 14.35 10.17
CA GLY A 166 7.87 13.27 9.47
C GLY A 166 7.03 11.99 9.31
N LYS A 167 5.72 12.06 9.59
CA LYS A 167 4.80 10.92 9.58
C LYS A 167 3.80 11.08 8.43
N THR A 168 3.48 9.99 7.76
CA THR A 168 2.56 10.00 6.62
C THR A 168 1.11 10.16 7.07
N ARG A 169 0.20 10.35 6.12
CA ARG A 169 -1.25 10.41 6.39
C ARG A 169 -1.84 9.09 6.90
N ASP A 170 -1.09 7.99 6.84
CA ASP A 170 -1.55 6.70 7.39
C ASP A 170 -1.50 6.72 8.92
N ASN A 171 -0.70 7.62 9.52
CA ASN A 171 -0.76 7.89 10.94
C ASN A 171 -2.06 8.63 11.26
N PHE A 172 -2.87 8.05 12.15
CA PHE A 172 -4.20 8.57 12.50
C PHE A 172 -4.17 10.02 13.01
N VAL A 173 -3.18 10.41 13.81
CA VAL A 173 -3.09 11.77 14.35
C VAL A 173 -2.75 12.78 13.25
N VAL A 174 -1.84 12.42 12.34
CA VAL A 174 -1.53 13.25 11.17
C VAL A 174 -2.75 13.40 10.29
N PHE A 175 -3.45 12.30 9.99
CA PHE A 175 -4.69 12.33 9.21
C PHE A 175 -5.71 13.32 9.80
N MET A 176 -5.98 13.21 11.10
CA MET A 176 -6.91 14.10 11.80
C MET A 176 -6.44 15.56 11.77
N ALA A 177 -5.14 15.81 11.99
CA ALA A 177 -4.59 17.16 11.92
C ALA A 177 -4.76 17.79 10.53
N VAL A 178 -4.51 17.03 9.46
CA VAL A 178 -4.72 17.47 8.08
C VAL A 178 -6.20 17.77 7.85
N PHE A 179 -7.08 16.83 8.18
CA PHE A 179 -8.52 16.99 7.97
C PHE A 179 -9.07 18.24 8.69
N ILE A 180 -8.75 18.40 9.97
CA ILE A 180 -9.18 19.56 10.76
C ILE A 180 -8.57 20.85 10.20
N SER A 181 -7.30 20.84 9.80
CA SER A 181 -6.66 22.04 9.25
C SER A 181 -7.32 22.53 7.96
N VAL A 182 -7.82 21.64 7.10
CA VAL A 182 -8.54 22.01 5.87
C VAL A 182 -9.87 22.69 6.21
N ILE A 183 -10.62 22.15 7.17
CA ILE A 183 -11.87 22.75 7.66
C ILE A 183 -11.60 24.16 8.21
N ILE A 184 -10.59 24.28 9.07
CA ILE A 184 -10.19 25.55 9.66
C ILE A 184 -9.77 26.54 8.56
N SER A 185 -8.95 26.10 7.60
CA SER A 185 -8.51 26.92 6.46
C SER A 185 -9.69 27.48 5.66
N ALA A 186 -10.67 26.64 5.38
CA ALA A 186 -11.88 27.02 4.65
C ALA A 186 -12.72 28.05 5.43
N ILE A 187 -12.99 27.77 6.71
CA ILE A 187 -13.77 28.68 7.57
C ILE A 187 -13.08 30.04 7.70
N PHE A 188 -11.77 30.07 7.99
CA PHE A 188 -11.04 31.34 8.13
C PHE A 188 -10.98 32.14 6.83
N SER A 189 -10.81 31.47 5.69
CA SER A 189 -10.77 32.14 4.39
C SER A 189 -12.11 32.80 4.04
N LEU A 190 -13.22 32.13 4.39
CA LEU A 190 -14.57 32.66 4.20
C LEU A 190 -14.92 33.77 5.20
N ALA A 191 -14.54 33.61 6.46
CA ALA A 191 -14.80 34.61 7.51
C ALA A 191 -14.04 35.92 7.27
N LEU A 192 -12.82 35.85 6.68
CA LEU A 192 -11.99 37.01 6.33
C LEU A 192 -12.43 37.75 5.04
N LEU A 193 -13.57 37.38 4.45
CA LEU A 193 -14.19 38.09 3.32
C LEU A 193 -15.35 39.01 3.74
N GLY A 194 -15.82 38.92 4.99
CA GLY A 194 -16.69 39.93 5.61
C GLY A 194 -15.88 41.08 6.17
#